data_AF-A0A966J185-F1
#
_entry.id   AF-A0A966J185-F1
#
_cell.length_a   1.000
_cell.length_b   1.000
_cell.length_c   1.000
_cell.angle_alpha   90.00
_cell.angle_beta   90.00
_cell.angle_gamma   90.00
#
_symmetry.space_group_name_H-M   'P 1'
#
loop_
_entity.id
_entity.type
_entity.pdbx_description
1 polymer ?
#
loop_
_entity_poly.entity_id
_entity_poly.type
_entity_poly.pdbx_seq_one_letter_code
_entity_poly.pdbx_strand_id
1 'polypeptide(L)'
;MYKNLKAWSQAFFMAIAGPLLLSSPVATAEAPPLQVGLVYVTPLVPSGWVAQHDAGRRAIESALNTPQAKRRVVTRYVENVAEGADAERVIR
;
A
#
# COMPACT_ATOMS: atom_id res chain seq x y z
N MET A 1 23.95 57.08 -7.59
CA MET A 1 23.20 56.42 -8.69
C MET A 1 22.72 55.03 -8.25
N TYR A 2 21.68 54.90 -7.40
CA TYR A 2 21.11 53.57 -7.05
C TYR A 2 19.62 53.58 -6.61
N LYS A 3 18.90 54.70 -6.71
CA LYS A 3 17.60 54.86 -6.03
C LYS A 3 16.37 54.35 -6.79
N ASN A 4 16.52 53.88 -8.03
CA ASN A 4 15.37 53.49 -8.88
C ASN A 4 15.31 51.99 -9.23
N LEU A 5 16.11 51.12 -8.59
CA LEU A 5 16.18 49.70 -8.95
C LEU A 5 15.04 48.82 -8.37
N LYS A 6 14.28 49.31 -7.38
CA LYS A 6 13.19 48.54 -6.73
C LYS A 6 11.81 48.69 -7.36
N ALA A 7 11.63 49.61 -8.32
CA ALA A 7 10.33 49.79 -8.97
C ALA A 7 10.06 48.76 -10.09
N TRP A 8 11.05 47.93 -10.46
CA TRP A 8 10.95 46.97 -11.56
C TRP A 8 10.85 45.50 -11.12
N SER A 9 10.77 45.20 -9.82
CA SER A 9 10.55 43.82 -9.35
C SER A 9 9.08 43.48 -9.04
N GLN A 10 8.17 44.46 -9.09
CA GLN A 10 6.74 44.27 -8.80
C GLN A 10 5.88 44.09 -10.05
N ALA A 11 6.40 44.40 -11.24
CA ALA A 11 5.64 44.37 -12.50
C ALA A 11 5.82 43.09 -13.33
N PHE A 12 6.56 42.08 -12.84
CA PHE A 12 6.76 40.81 -13.55
C PHE A 12 5.92 39.64 -12.97
N PHE A 13 5.16 39.86 -11.90
CA PHE A 13 4.36 38.81 -11.25
C PHE A 13 2.87 38.82 -11.61
N MET A 14 2.47 39.59 -12.64
CA MET A 14 1.06 39.75 -13.02
C MET A 14 0.85 39.43 -14.51
N ALA A 15 1.16 38.20 -14.93
CA ALA A 15 0.80 37.74 -16.28
C ALA A 15 0.74 36.21 -16.44
N ILE A 16 0.11 35.46 -15.52
CA ILE A 16 -0.39 34.11 -15.84
C ILE A 16 -1.73 33.88 -15.10
N ALA A 17 -2.77 34.61 -15.51
CA ALA A 17 -4.15 34.27 -15.20
C ALA A 17 -4.76 33.54 -16.40
N GLY A 18 -4.35 32.28 -16.61
CA GLY A 18 -5.06 31.35 -17.48
C GLY A 18 -6.17 30.66 -16.68
N PRO A 19 -7.36 30.39 -17.25
CA PRO A 19 -8.46 29.80 -16.53
C PRO A 19 -8.04 28.42 -16.03
N LEU A 20 -7.95 28.27 -14.71
CA LEU A 20 -7.72 27.00 -14.06
C LEU A 20 -8.97 26.14 -14.32
N LEU A 21 -8.91 25.29 -15.34
CA LEU A 21 -9.90 24.23 -15.55
C LEU A 21 -9.90 23.38 -14.28
N LEU A 22 -10.93 23.56 -13.46
CA LEU A 22 -11.23 22.71 -12.31
C LEU A 22 -11.56 21.32 -12.85
N SER A 23 -10.53 20.47 -12.95
CA SER A 23 -10.72 19.03 -13.12
C SER A 23 -11.28 18.48 -11.81
N SER A 24 -12.60 18.33 -11.75
CA SER A 24 -13.25 17.58 -10.68
C SER A 24 -12.66 16.16 -10.66
N PRO A 25 -12.09 15.66 -9.55
CA PRO A 25 -11.63 14.28 -9.49
C PRO A 25 -12.86 13.37 -9.62
N VAL A 26 -12.89 12.59 -10.70
CA VAL A 26 -13.80 11.45 -10.81
C VAL A 26 -13.39 10.48 -9.71
N ALA A 27 -14.25 10.32 -8.70
CA ALA A 27 -14.04 9.34 -7.65
C ALA A 27 -14.22 7.93 -8.24
N THR A 28 -13.11 7.30 -8.61
CA THR A 28 -13.09 5.85 -8.83
C THR A 28 -13.27 5.17 -7.48
N ALA A 29 -14.34 4.39 -7.33
CA ALA A 29 -14.54 3.54 -6.17
C ALA A 29 -13.39 2.53 -6.09
N GLU A 30 -12.45 2.77 -5.18
CA GLU A 30 -11.24 1.97 -5.04
C GLU A 30 -11.58 0.64 -4.36
N ALA A 31 -11.14 -0.48 -4.97
CA ALA A 31 -11.42 -1.83 -4.48
C ALA A 31 -10.88 -2.05 -3.05
N PRO A 32 -11.55 -2.90 -2.25
CA PRO A 32 -11.04 -3.27 -0.93
C PRO A 32 -9.69 -4.01 -1.04
N PRO A 33 -8.86 -4.00 0.03
CA PRO A 33 -7.60 -4.74 0.07
C PRO A 33 -7.82 -6.24 -0.18
N LEU A 34 -6.92 -6.85 -0.95
CA LEU A 34 -6.93 -8.29 -1.16
C LEU A 34 -6.64 -9.01 0.16
N GLN A 35 -7.53 -9.91 0.55
CA GLN A 35 -7.35 -10.76 1.73
C GLN A 35 -6.62 -12.05 1.31
N VAL A 36 -5.52 -12.38 1.99
CA VAL A 36 -4.70 -13.56 1.69
C VAL A 36 -4.56 -14.39 2.96
N GLY A 37 -5.06 -15.64 2.92
CA GLY A 37 -4.89 -16.62 3.99
C GLY A 37 -3.73 -17.56 3.70
N LEU A 38 -2.89 -17.82 4.70
CA LEU A 38 -1.83 -18.83 4.67
C LEU A 38 -2.12 -19.92 5.69
N VAL A 39 -1.97 -21.17 5.28
CA VAL A 39 -2.24 -22.33 6.13
C VAL A 39 -0.96 -23.14 6.28
N TYR A 40 -0.55 -23.37 7.53
CA TYR A 40 0.65 -24.13 7.87
C TYR A 40 0.25 -25.43 8.58
N VAL A 41 0.84 -26.53 8.12
CA VAL A 41 0.62 -27.85 8.72
C VAL A 41 1.28 -27.95 10.09
N THR A 42 2.51 -27.44 10.21
CA THR A 42 3.31 -27.47 11.42
C THR A 42 3.29 -26.10 12.12
N PRO A 43 3.66 -26.03 13.42
CA PRO A 43 3.70 -24.77 14.12
C PRO A 43 4.80 -23.86 13.58
N LEU A 44 4.57 -22.55 13.64
CA LEU A 44 5.55 -21.53 13.32
C LEU A 44 6.60 -21.50 14.43
N VAL A 45 7.77 -22.05 14.12
CA VAL A 45 8.97 -21.99 14.94
C VAL A 45 10.00 -21.07 14.30
N PRO A 46 11.01 -20.55 15.04
CA PRO A 46 11.95 -19.56 14.50
C PRO A 46 12.78 -20.00 13.29
N SER A 47 12.88 -21.30 13.01
CA SER A 47 13.66 -21.84 11.90
C SER A 47 12.94 -23.00 11.20
N GLY A 48 13.21 -23.20 9.91
CA GLY A 48 12.62 -24.27 9.10
C GLY A 48 11.66 -23.76 8.02
N TRP A 49 10.89 -24.67 7.42
CA TRP A 49 10.06 -24.40 6.25
C TRP A 49 8.96 -23.36 6.52
N VAL A 50 8.22 -23.52 7.63
CA VAL A 50 7.14 -22.58 7.99
C VAL A 50 7.70 -21.19 8.32
N ALA A 51 8.89 -21.12 8.93
CA ALA A 51 9.57 -19.85 9.17
C ALA A 51 9.89 -19.11 7.87
N GLN A 52 10.35 -19.83 6.84
CA GLN A 52 10.61 -19.27 5.52
C GLN A 52 9.33 -18.82 4.82
N HIS A 53 8.24 -19.58 4.94
CA HIS A 53 6.93 -19.20 4.43
C HIS A 53 6.37 -17.94 5.11
N ASP A 54 6.51 -17.81 6.44
CA ASP A 54 6.09 -16.59 7.16
C ASP A 54 6.98 -15.39 6.81
N ALA A 55 8.28 -15.59 6.61
CA ALA A 55 9.16 -14.55 6.09
C ALA A 55 8.70 -14.09 4.69
N GLY A 56 8.31 -15.02 3.82
CA GLY A 56 7.71 -14.72 2.52
C GLY A 56 6.41 -13.93 2.65
N ARG A 57 5.52 -14.30 3.56
CA ARG A 57 4.27 -13.57 3.86
C ARG A 57 4.55 -12.10 4.22
N ARG A 58 5.51 -11.86 5.12
CA ARG A 58 5.91 -10.51 5.53
C ARG A 58 6.53 -9.72 4.38
N ALA A 59 7.31 -10.40 3.52
CA ALA A 59 7.88 -9.78 2.33
C ALA A 59 6.78 -9.34 1.34
N ILE A 60 5.73 -10.15 1.14
CA ILE A 60 4.56 -9.78 0.33
C ILE A 60 3.89 -8.52 0.90
N GLU A 61 3.64 -8.48 2.21
CA GLU A 61 3.04 -7.29 2.84
C GLU A 61 3.91 -6.05 2.68
N SER A 62 5.22 -6.18 2.86
CA SER A 62 6.17 -5.07 2.75
C SER A 62 6.30 -4.55 1.31
N ALA A 63 6.27 -5.46 0.33
CA ALA A 63 6.42 -5.10 -1.09
C ALA A 63 5.15 -4.47 -1.67
N LEU A 64 3.97 -4.92 -1.24
CA LEU A 64 2.70 -4.52 -1.84
C LEU A 64 1.99 -3.39 -1.09
N ASN A 65 2.33 -3.14 0.17
CA ASN A 65 1.79 -2.04 0.96
C ASN A 65 2.81 -0.90 1.05
N THR A 66 2.74 0.06 0.13
CA THR A 66 3.61 1.24 0.15
C THR A 66 3.03 2.34 1.06
N PRO A 67 3.87 3.22 1.67
CA PRO A 67 3.39 4.26 2.59
C PRO A 67 2.42 5.29 1.98
N GLN A 68 2.50 5.49 0.66
CA GLN A 68 1.74 6.50 -0.07
C GLN A 68 0.42 5.96 -0.62
N ALA A 69 0.21 4.65 -0.59
CA ALA A 69 -0.98 3.99 -1.11
C ALA A 69 -1.80 3.36 0.01
N LYS A 70 -3.11 3.25 -0.22
CA LYS A 70 -4.00 2.45 0.61
C LYS A 70 -3.51 0.99 0.64
N ARG A 71 -3.64 0.32 1.79
CA ARG A 71 -3.21 -1.08 1.98
C ARG A 71 -3.78 -1.96 0.87
N ARG A 72 -2.92 -2.58 0.07
CA ARG A 72 -3.34 -3.40 -1.09
C ARG A 72 -3.59 -4.85 -0.71
N VAL A 73 -2.83 -5.36 0.27
CA VAL A 73 -2.92 -6.75 0.74
C VAL A 73 -3.00 -6.78 2.26
N VAL A 74 -3.87 -7.65 2.77
CA VAL A 74 -3.97 -8.02 4.18
C VAL A 74 -3.72 -9.52 4.27
N THR A 75 -2.68 -9.94 4.98
CA THR A 75 -2.41 -11.36 5.17
C THR A 75 -2.87 -11.85 6.54
N ARG A 76 -3.29 -13.11 6.62
CA ARG A 76 -3.56 -13.84 7.86
C ARG A 76 -2.97 -15.23 7.74
N TYR A 77 -2.65 -15.85 8.87
CA TYR A 77 -2.18 -17.23 8.87
C TYR A 77 -2.86 -18.05 9.97
N VAL A 78 -2.96 -19.36 9.72
CA VAL A 78 -3.34 -20.38 10.70
C VAL A 78 -2.30 -21.48 10.65
N GLU A 79 -1.83 -21.90 11.82
CA GLU A 79 -0.85 -22.97 11.99
C GLU A 79 -1.47 -24.23 12.59
N ASN A 80 -0.72 -25.33 12.62
CA ASN A 80 -1.16 -26.63 13.15
C ASN A 80 -2.43 -27.18 12.47
N VAL A 81 -2.58 -26.94 11.17
CA VAL A 81 -3.72 -27.46 10.42
C VAL A 81 -3.44 -28.89 10.00
N ALA A 82 -4.30 -29.81 10.45
CA ALA A 82 -4.19 -31.23 10.11
C ALA A 82 -4.27 -31.44 8.59
N GLU A 83 -3.42 -32.31 8.06
CA GLU A 83 -3.50 -32.72 6.66
C GLU A 83 -4.69 -33.67 6.47
N GLY A 84 -5.59 -33.34 5.54
CA GLY A 84 -6.74 -34.20 5.20
C GLY A 84 -8.07 -33.45 5.19
N ALA A 85 -9.18 -34.20 5.26
CA ALA A 85 -10.53 -33.65 5.11
C ALA A 85 -10.87 -32.59 6.17
N ASP A 86 -10.33 -32.71 7.38
CA ASP A 86 -10.56 -31.75 8.45
C ASP A 86 -9.93 -30.37 8.17
N ALA A 87 -8.95 -30.27 7.27
CA ALA A 87 -8.34 -29.00 6.85
C ALA A 87 -9.35 -28.05 6.21
N GLU A 88 -10.37 -28.59 5.53
CA GLU A 88 -11.39 -27.80 4.82
C GLU A 88 -12.12 -26.83 5.77
N ARG A 89 -12.30 -27.24 7.04
CA ARG A 89 -12.97 -26.42 8.06
C ARG A 89 -12.20 -25.14 8.37
N VAL A 90 -10.89 -25.15 8.11
CA VAL A 90 -9.97 -24.03 8.31
C VAL A 90 -9.79 -23.21 7.03
N ILE A 91 -9.79 -23.85 5.86
CA ILE A 91 -9.48 -23.22 4.57
C ILE A 91 -10.67 -22.44 3.97
N ARG A 92 -11.90 -22.87 4.24
CA ARG A 92 -13.13 -22.31 3.62
C ARG A 92 -13.48 -20.89 4.05
#